data_AF-A0A8J5CS01-F1
#
_entry.id   AF-A0A8J5CS01-F1
#
_cell.length_a   1.000
_cell.length_b   1.000
_cell.length_c   1.000
_cell.angle_alpha   90.00
_cell.angle_beta   90.00
_cell.angle_gamma   90.00
#
_symmetry.space_group_name_H-M   'P 1'
#
loop_
_entity.id
_entity.type
_entity.pdbx_description
1 polymer ?
#
loop_
_entity_poly.entity_id
_entity_poly.type
_entity_poly.pdbx_seq_one_letter_code
_entity_poly.pdbx_strand_id
1 'polypeptide(L)'
;MEDCFFTGHGCKAGGECGNINLLRIIKASKDRDDTLHIELEKKLRLNPDMKVKCRKSCVSSYTSSHHIQRSRKRHGQTERSFSEPLTRKRRSDHSEFEFKKHCLFCGEMCIPKDLKHPSKWRVVCQYRTVERPRRKSFKDSIIEKCEERGDKLSADVRIRVLGATSDLHAADA
;
A
#
# COMPACT_ATOMS: atom_id res chain seq x y z
N MET A 1 -26.77 -21.55 -8.33
CA MET A 1 -25.66 -20.70 -7.84
C MET A 1 -25.53 -19.58 -8.87
N GLU A 2 -25.72 -18.31 -8.50
CA GLU A 2 -25.77 -17.24 -9.52
C GLU A 2 -24.36 -16.89 -10.01
N ASP A 3 -24.13 -17.09 -11.31
CA ASP A 3 -22.83 -16.84 -11.92
C ASP A 3 -22.56 -15.35 -12.06
N CYS A 4 -21.41 -14.93 -11.53
CA CYS A 4 -20.91 -13.57 -11.67
C CYS A 4 -20.32 -13.40 -13.08
N PHE A 5 -20.56 -12.27 -13.73
CA PHE A 5 -19.92 -11.96 -15.01
C PHE A 5 -18.38 -12.06 -14.99
N PHE A 6 -17.75 -11.72 -13.86
CA PHE A 6 -16.29 -11.79 -13.72
C PHE A 6 -15.76 -13.20 -13.39
N THR A 7 -16.58 -14.26 -13.48
CA THR A 7 -16.15 -15.63 -13.16
C THR A 7 -14.98 -16.08 -14.03
N GLY A 8 -14.94 -15.69 -15.32
CA GLY A 8 -13.79 -15.90 -16.21
C GLY A 8 -12.61 -14.94 -16.02
N HIS A 9 -12.74 -13.95 -15.13
CA HIS A 9 -11.76 -12.86 -14.91
C HIS A 9 -11.20 -12.83 -13.48
N GLY A 10 -11.11 -13.99 -12.81
CA GLY A 10 -10.52 -14.11 -11.47
C GLY A 10 -11.44 -13.70 -10.32
N CYS A 11 -12.76 -13.85 -10.48
CA CYS A 11 -13.73 -13.68 -9.40
C CYS A 11 -13.42 -14.60 -8.22
N LYS A 12 -13.27 -14.04 -7.01
CA LYS A 12 -13.23 -14.84 -5.78
C LYS A 12 -14.64 -15.31 -5.44
N ALA A 13 -14.83 -16.62 -5.26
CA ALA A 13 -16.11 -17.19 -4.83
C ALA A 13 -16.49 -16.67 -3.42
N GLY A 14 -17.75 -16.27 -3.22
CA GLY A 14 -18.30 -15.75 -1.95
C GLY A 14 -19.06 -14.42 -2.11
N GLY A 15 -20.31 -14.37 -1.62
CA GLY A 15 -21.19 -13.17 -1.66
C GLY A 15 -22.28 -13.15 -2.75
N GLU A 16 -23.25 -12.25 -2.58
CA GLU A 16 -24.42 -12.07 -3.45
C GLU A 16 -24.10 -11.30 -4.75
N CYS A 17 -24.73 -11.71 -5.84
CA CYS A 17 -24.68 -11.03 -7.14
C CYS A 17 -25.79 -9.97 -7.19
N GLY A 18 -25.44 -8.77 -7.66
CA GLY A 18 -26.39 -7.69 -7.90
C GLY A 18 -26.37 -7.26 -9.37
N ASN A 19 -27.48 -6.68 -9.82
CA ASN A 19 -27.53 -6.05 -11.14
C ASN A 19 -26.74 -4.74 -11.12
N ILE A 20 -25.75 -4.64 -12.01
CA ILE A 20 -24.88 -3.45 -12.08
C ILE A 20 -25.03 -2.76 -13.43
N ASN A 21 -24.95 -1.42 -13.40
CA ASN A 21 -24.95 -0.58 -14.58
C ASN A 21 -23.65 -0.79 -15.38
N LEU A 22 -23.83 -1.21 -16.64
CA LEU A 22 -22.75 -1.52 -17.57
C LEU A 22 -21.85 -0.34 -17.92
N LEU A 23 -22.36 0.90 -17.88
CA LEU A 23 -21.59 2.11 -18.20
C LEU A 23 -20.34 2.26 -17.32
N ARG A 24 -20.45 1.88 -16.03
CA ARG A 24 -19.33 1.95 -15.09
C ARG A 24 -18.24 0.94 -15.42
N ILE A 25 -18.62 -0.24 -15.91
CA ILE A 25 -17.69 -1.30 -16.32
C ILE A 25 -17.04 -0.93 -17.66
N ILE A 26 -17.82 -0.42 -18.61
CA ILE A 26 -17.34 0.07 -19.91
C ILE A 26 -16.29 1.17 -19.72
N LYS A 27 -16.56 2.16 -18.88
CA LYS A 27 -15.60 3.22 -18.57
C LYS A 27 -14.30 2.64 -18.00
N ALA A 28 -14.40 1.75 -17.02
CA ALA A 28 -13.23 1.16 -16.39
C ALA A 28 -12.45 0.22 -17.32
N SER A 29 -13.10 -0.38 -18.31
CA SER A 29 -12.46 -1.16 -19.38
C SER A 29 -11.66 -0.27 -20.32
N LYS A 30 -12.23 0.85 -20.77
CA LYS A 30 -11.51 1.87 -21.55
C LYS A 30 -10.31 2.42 -20.79
N ASP A 31 -10.49 2.72 -19.49
CA ASP A 31 -9.40 3.22 -18.65
C ASP A 31 -8.28 2.17 -18.45
N ARG A 32 -8.59 0.87 -18.58
CA ARG A 32 -7.61 -0.23 -18.53
C ARG A 32 -6.96 -0.52 -19.87
N ASP A 33 -7.52 -0.03 -20.96
CA ASP A 33 -7.15 -0.41 -22.32
C ASP A 33 -7.29 -1.94 -22.55
N ASP A 34 -8.38 -2.53 -22.05
CA ASP A 34 -8.75 -3.92 -22.32
C ASP A 34 -9.91 -4.02 -23.33
N THR A 35 -10.18 -5.21 -23.87
CA THR A 35 -11.19 -5.39 -24.94
C THR A 35 -12.64 -5.53 -24.45
N LEU A 36 -12.86 -5.53 -23.13
CA LEU A 36 -14.16 -5.84 -22.52
C LEU A 36 -15.26 -4.83 -22.93
N HIS A 37 -14.89 -3.56 -23.10
CA HIS A 37 -15.81 -2.49 -23.51
C HIS A 37 -16.41 -2.74 -24.88
N ILE A 38 -15.68 -3.38 -25.80
CA ILE A 38 -16.14 -3.63 -27.18
C ILE A 38 -17.37 -4.54 -27.17
N GLU A 39 -17.32 -5.63 -26.41
CA GLU A 39 -18.46 -6.55 -26.29
C GLU A 39 -19.63 -5.93 -25.52
N LEU A 40 -19.33 -5.20 -24.44
CA LEU A 40 -20.36 -4.59 -23.60
C LEU A 40 -21.08 -3.45 -24.34
N GLU A 41 -20.39 -2.65 -25.14
CA GLU A 41 -21.02 -1.61 -25.97
C GLU A 41 -21.89 -2.21 -27.07
N LYS A 42 -21.46 -3.30 -27.72
CA LYS A 42 -22.30 -4.01 -28.70
C LYS A 42 -23.59 -4.52 -28.06
N LYS A 43 -23.49 -5.13 -26.87
CA LYS A 43 -24.66 -5.64 -26.14
C LYS A 43 -25.60 -4.52 -25.66
N LEU A 44 -25.05 -3.37 -25.25
CA LEU A 44 -25.82 -2.21 -24.83
C LEU A 44 -26.56 -1.53 -26.00
N ARG A 45 -25.97 -1.53 -27.21
CA ARG A 45 -26.65 -1.04 -28.43
C ARG A 45 -27.87 -1.88 -28.81
N LEU A 46 -27.81 -3.19 -28.58
CA LEU A 46 -28.91 -4.10 -28.85
C LEU A 46 -30.00 -4.02 -27.77
N ASN A 47 -29.61 -3.80 -26.51
CA ASN A 47 -30.53 -3.71 -25.38
C ASN A 47 -30.08 -2.61 -24.41
N PRO A 48 -30.68 -1.40 -24.46
CA PRO A 48 -30.26 -0.25 -23.64
C PRO A 48 -30.38 -0.49 -22.13
N ASP A 49 -31.36 -1.28 -21.70
CA ASP A 49 -31.63 -1.60 -20.29
C ASP A 49 -30.89 -2.85 -19.80
N MET A 50 -29.92 -3.36 -20.57
CA MET A 50 -29.19 -4.56 -20.20
C MET A 50 -28.45 -4.35 -18.88
N LYS A 51 -28.74 -5.22 -17.91
CA LYS A 51 -28.02 -5.31 -16.64
C LYS A 51 -27.29 -6.63 -16.58
N VAL A 52 -26.10 -6.60 -15.99
CA VAL A 52 -25.31 -7.82 -15.79
C VAL A 52 -25.20 -8.11 -14.30
N LYS A 53 -25.37 -9.39 -13.96
CA LYS A 53 -25.21 -9.88 -12.60
C LYS A 53 -23.72 -9.94 -12.25
N CYS A 54 -23.35 -9.12 -11.28
CA CYS A 54 -21.98 -8.98 -10.82
C CYS A 54 -21.94 -8.92 -9.30
N ARG A 55 -20.92 -9.53 -8.70
CA ARG A 55 -20.62 -9.31 -7.27
C ARG A 55 -20.12 -7.88 -7.06
N LYS A 56 -20.53 -7.24 -5.96
CA LYS A 56 -20.08 -5.88 -5.60
C LYS A 56 -18.56 -5.80 -5.46
N SER A 57 -17.93 -6.84 -4.91
CA SER A 57 -16.47 -6.94 -4.73
C SER A 57 -15.71 -6.97 -6.06
N CYS A 58 -16.22 -7.70 -7.06
CA CYS A 58 -15.66 -7.76 -8.40
C CYS A 58 -15.71 -6.38 -9.08
N VAL A 59 -16.87 -5.71 -9.02
CA VAL A 59 -16.99 -4.37 -9.63
C VAL A 59 -16.18 -3.33 -8.88
N SER A 60 -16.10 -3.40 -7.55
CA SER A 60 -15.24 -2.49 -6.78
C SER A 60 -13.76 -2.65 -7.18
N SER A 61 -13.28 -3.89 -7.24
CA SER A 61 -11.91 -4.20 -7.65
C SER A 61 -11.65 -3.79 -9.11
N TYR A 62 -12.60 -4.08 -9.99
CA TYR A 62 -12.53 -3.74 -11.39
C TYR A 62 -12.84 -2.26 -11.69
N THR A 63 -13.36 -1.44 -10.79
CA THR A 63 -13.59 0.00 -11.10
C THR A 63 -12.71 0.92 -10.28
N SER A 64 -11.90 0.37 -9.39
CA SER A 64 -10.96 1.12 -8.56
C SER A 64 -9.84 1.73 -9.39
N SER A 65 -9.67 3.06 -9.31
CA SER A 65 -8.56 3.81 -9.91
C SER A 65 -7.20 3.20 -9.58
N HIS A 66 -6.97 2.82 -8.32
CA HIS A 66 -5.71 2.21 -7.89
C HIS A 66 -5.45 0.85 -8.55
N HIS A 67 -6.49 0.04 -8.79
CA HIS A 67 -6.34 -1.23 -9.50
C HIS A 67 -6.16 -1.02 -11.01
N ILE A 68 -6.81 -0.02 -11.61
CA ILE A 68 -6.62 0.37 -13.01
C ILE A 68 -5.17 0.81 -13.23
N GLN A 69 -4.65 1.73 -12.41
CA GLN A 69 -3.27 2.21 -12.51
C GLN A 69 -2.25 1.07 -12.40
N ARG A 70 -2.46 0.13 -11.47
CA ARG A 70 -1.61 -1.07 -11.36
C ARG A 70 -1.70 -1.99 -12.57
N SER A 71 -2.88 -2.15 -13.16
CA SER A 71 -3.08 -2.96 -14.38
C SER A 71 -2.36 -2.33 -15.57
N ARG A 72 -2.51 -1.02 -15.79
CA ARG A 72 -1.79 -0.27 -16.83
C ARG A 72 -0.27 -0.37 -16.69
N LYS A 73 0.26 -0.29 -15.47
CA LYS A 73 1.70 -0.48 -15.21
C LYS A 73 2.21 -1.88 -15.56
N ARG A 74 1.37 -2.91 -15.47
CA ARG A 74 1.75 -4.29 -15.87
C ARG A 74 1.65 -4.50 -17.38
N HIS A 75 0.61 -3.96 -18.03
CA HIS A 75 0.44 -4.09 -19.48
C HIS A 75 1.39 -3.19 -20.28
N GLY A 76 1.74 -2.01 -19.76
CA GLY A 76 2.73 -1.11 -20.36
C GLY A 76 4.20 -1.51 -20.14
N GLN A 77 4.48 -2.68 -19.55
CA GLN A 77 5.86 -3.15 -19.32
C GLN A 77 6.45 -3.96 -20.48
N THR A 78 5.72 -4.12 -21.59
CA THR A 78 6.26 -4.78 -22.81
C THR A 78 7.25 -3.88 -23.56
N GLU A 79 7.20 -2.57 -23.37
CA GLU A 79 8.30 -1.69 -23.74
C GLU A 79 8.96 -1.20 -22.47
N ARG A 80 10.08 -1.83 -22.11
CA ARG A 80 11.07 -1.16 -21.28
C ARG A 80 11.56 0.04 -22.08
N SER A 81 10.83 1.16 -22.02
CA SER A 81 11.49 2.44 -22.11
C SER A 81 12.56 2.39 -21.03
N PHE A 82 13.82 2.33 -21.46
CA PHE A 82 14.95 2.66 -20.62
C PHE A 82 14.80 4.14 -20.26
N SER A 83 13.80 4.48 -19.45
CA SER A 83 13.85 5.71 -18.70
C SER A 83 15.06 5.53 -17.81
N GLU A 84 16.06 6.38 -17.99
CA GLU A 84 17.17 6.51 -17.06
C GLU A 84 16.64 6.35 -15.64
N PRO A 85 17.30 5.55 -14.79
CA PRO A 85 16.86 5.42 -13.41
C PRO A 85 16.67 6.83 -12.89
N LEU A 86 15.43 7.16 -12.47
CA LEU A 86 15.13 8.43 -11.82
C LEU A 86 16.28 8.68 -10.86
N THR A 87 17.10 9.70 -11.16
CA THR A 87 18.18 10.13 -10.30
C THR A 87 17.48 10.55 -9.03
N ARG A 88 17.39 9.61 -8.09
CA ARG A 88 16.84 9.87 -6.78
C ARG A 88 17.76 10.93 -6.23
N LYS A 89 17.25 12.16 -6.15
CA LYS A 89 17.90 13.24 -5.43
C LYS A 89 18.45 12.65 -4.15
N ARG A 90 19.76 12.77 -3.95
CA ARG A 90 20.38 12.33 -2.72
C ARG A 90 19.68 13.10 -1.60
N ARG A 91 19.59 12.55 -0.39
CA ARG A 91 19.00 13.29 0.73
C ARG A 91 19.72 14.63 0.98
N SER A 92 20.97 14.74 0.53
CA SER A 92 21.79 15.96 0.49
C SER A 92 21.32 17.03 -0.50
N ASP A 93 20.48 16.68 -1.49
CA ASP A 93 19.99 17.61 -2.52
C ASP A 93 18.64 18.23 -2.13
N HIS A 94 18.07 17.83 -0.99
CA HIS A 94 16.93 18.50 -0.36
C HIS A 94 17.46 19.57 0.61
N SER A 95 16.77 20.71 0.65
CA SER A 95 17.00 21.75 1.66
C SER A 95 17.13 21.14 3.06
N GLU A 96 18.05 21.67 3.88
CA GLU A 96 18.37 21.17 5.23
C GLU A 96 17.14 20.59 5.94
N PHE A 97 17.14 19.27 6.12
CA PHE A 97 16.09 18.60 6.87
C PHE A 97 16.19 19.05 8.33
N GLU A 98 15.35 20.02 8.70
CA GLU A 98 15.20 20.41 10.10
C GLU A 98 14.25 19.44 10.82
N PHE A 99 14.78 18.63 11.74
CA PHE A 99 14.01 17.68 12.56
C PHE A 99 12.79 18.30 13.27
N LYS A 100 12.84 19.60 13.58
CA LYS A 100 11.75 20.33 14.24
C LYS A 100 10.66 20.79 13.28
N LYS A 101 10.97 20.90 11.98
CA LYS A 101 10.07 21.47 10.97
C LYS A 101 9.60 20.47 9.94
N HIS A 102 10.25 19.33 9.76
CA HIS A 102 9.92 18.36 8.72
C HIS A 102 9.45 17.02 9.30
N CYS A 103 8.52 16.38 8.60
CA CYS A 103 8.04 15.05 8.94
C CYS A 103 9.10 13.99 8.61
N LEU A 104 9.42 13.12 9.59
CA LEU A 104 10.43 12.07 9.42
C LEU A 104 10.08 11.04 8.33
N PHE A 105 8.78 10.83 8.06
CA PHE A 105 8.33 9.79 7.13
C PHE A 105 8.13 10.27 5.69
N CYS A 106 7.60 11.49 5.50
CA CYS A 106 7.36 12.04 4.16
C CYS A 106 8.33 13.16 3.76
N GLY A 107 9.12 13.71 4.69
CA GLY A 107 10.05 14.81 4.42
C GLY A 107 9.39 16.18 4.22
N GLU A 108 8.06 16.25 4.22
CA GLU A 108 7.31 17.50 4.05
C GLU A 108 7.35 18.36 5.31
N MET A 109 7.24 19.68 5.16
CA MET A 109 7.15 20.60 6.30
C MET A 109 5.89 20.34 7.13
N CYS A 110 6.09 20.14 8.43
CA CYS A 110 5.04 20.10 9.43
C CYS A 110 4.34 21.46 9.51
N ILE A 111 3.01 21.44 9.44
CA ILE A 111 2.17 22.64 9.58
C ILE A 111 2.37 23.21 11.00
N PRO A 112 2.58 24.53 11.17
CA PRO A 112 2.70 25.16 12.49
C PRO A 112 1.47 24.91 13.35
N LYS A 113 1.66 24.78 14.66
CA LYS A 113 0.55 24.59 15.62
C LYS A 113 -0.44 25.75 15.56
N ASP A 114 -1.63 25.48 15.01
CA ASP A 114 -2.82 26.33 15.14
C ASP A 114 -3.36 26.19 16.56
N LEU A 115 -3.04 27.19 17.38
CA LEU A 115 -3.46 27.31 18.77
C LEU A 115 -4.97 27.55 18.92
N LYS A 116 -5.69 27.96 17.86
CA LYS A 116 -7.14 28.19 17.92
C LYS A 116 -7.95 26.89 17.92
N HIS A 117 -7.41 25.80 17.35
CA HIS A 117 -8.11 24.52 17.25
C HIS A 117 -7.22 23.32 17.64
N PRO A 118 -6.82 23.21 18.92
CA PRO A 118 -5.92 22.17 19.42
C PRO A 118 -6.47 20.73 19.26
N SER A 119 -7.78 20.55 19.08
CA SER A 119 -8.42 19.25 18.85
C SER A 119 -8.26 18.69 17.42
N LYS A 120 -7.87 19.51 16.44
CA LYS A 120 -7.62 19.06 15.05
C LYS A 120 -6.25 18.40 14.88
N TRP A 121 -5.42 18.40 15.91
CA TRP A 121 -4.09 17.82 15.90
C TRP A 121 -4.15 16.32 16.17
N ARG A 122 -3.51 15.52 15.32
CA ARG A 122 -3.25 14.11 15.63
C ARG A 122 -2.20 14.03 16.72
N VAL A 123 -2.56 13.43 17.86
CA VAL A 123 -1.60 13.05 18.90
C VAL A 123 -0.60 12.08 18.26
N VAL A 124 0.66 12.46 18.21
CA VAL A 124 1.73 11.55 17.81
C VAL A 124 2.02 10.66 19.00
N CYS A 125 1.46 9.46 18.99
CA CYS A 125 1.74 8.47 20.03
C CYS A 125 3.18 7.96 19.84
N GLN A 126 3.92 7.89 20.94
CA GLN A 126 5.21 7.22 20.99
C GLN A 126 4.95 5.72 20.74
N TYR A 127 5.40 5.20 19.60
CA TYR A 127 5.34 3.76 19.33
C TYR A 127 6.35 3.08 20.24
N ARG A 128 5.86 2.39 21.29
CA ARG A 128 6.64 1.43 22.05
C ARG A 128 6.38 0.05 21.46
N THR A 129 7.41 -0.76 21.33
CA THR A 129 7.23 -2.19 21.06
C THR A 129 6.54 -2.81 22.28
N VAL A 130 5.20 -2.90 22.23
CA VAL A 130 4.41 -3.47 23.33
C VAL A 130 4.80 -4.94 23.47
N GLU A 131 5.41 -5.30 24.60
CA GLU A 131 5.63 -6.70 24.94
C GLU A 131 4.27 -7.41 24.93
N ARG A 132 4.16 -8.45 24.10
CA ARG A 132 2.93 -9.24 23.99
C ARG A 132 3.08 -10.47 24.87
N PRO A 133 2.11 -10.77 25.76
CA PRO A 133 2.13 -12.02 26.50
C PRO A 133 2.22 -13.19 25.51
N ARG A 134 3.17 -14.11 25.74
CA ARG A 134 3.44 -15.31 24.92
C ARG A 134 4.11 -15.07 23.56
N ARG A 135 4.63 -13.88 23.25
CA ARG A 135 5.51 -13.67 22.08
C ARG A 135 6.86 -13.14 22.54
N LYS A 136 7.93 -13.65 21.91
CA LYS A 136 9.29 -13.13 22.09
C LYS A 136 9.27 -11.61 21.84
N SER A 137 9.90 -10.85 22.73
CA SER A 137 10.09 -9.42 22.49
C SER A 137 11.04 -9.22 21.29
N PHE A 138 11.04 -8.02 20.72
CA PHE A 138 12.00 -7.68 19.67
C PHE A 138 13.44 -7.80 20.18
N LYS A 139 13.67 -7.42 21.44
CA LYS A 139 14.95 -7.59 22.14
C LYS A 139 15.38 -9.06 22.21
N ASP A 140 14.48 -9.96 22.61
CA ASP A 140 14.76 -11.40 22.69
C ASP A 140 15.09 -11.99 21.32
N SER A 141 14.42 -11.53 20.28
CA SER A 141 14.64 -11.99 18.90
C SER A 141 16.05 -11.62 18.41
N ILE A 142 16.56 -10.45 18.80
CA ILE A 142 17.93 -10.03 18.47
C ILE A 142 18.95 -10.86 19.26
N ILE A 143 18.70 -11.10 20.55
CA ILE A 143 19.59 -11.89 21.41
C ILE A 143 19.73 -13.32 20.87
N GLU A 144 18.63 -13.97 20.52
CA GLU A 144 18.63 -15.32 19.91
C GLU A 144 19.49 -15.36 18.64
N LYS A 145 19.34 -14.36 17.76
CA LYS A 145 20.19 -14.26 16.55
C LYS A 145 21.66 -14.00 16.86
N CYS A 146 21.97 -13.33 17.96
CA CYS A 146 23.35 -13.15 18.37
C CYS A 146 23.97 -14.47 18.87
N GLU A 147 23.19 -15.27 19.58
CA GLU A 147 23.59 -16.60 20.08
C GLU A 147 23.77 -17.60 18.94
N GLU A 148 22.86 -17.63 17.97
CA GLU A 148 23.00 -18.46 16.76
C GLU A 148 24.29 -18.15 15.98
N ARG A 149 24.66 -16.87 15.90
CA ARG A 149 25.77 -16.40 15.08
C ARG A 149 27.14 -16.60 15.74
N GLY A 150 27.24 -16.41 17.05
CA GLY A 150 28.44 -16.72 17.85
C GLY A 150 29.74 -16.04 17.43
N ASP A 151 29.70 -14.89 16.73
CA ASP A 151 30.88 -14.16 16.29
C ASP A 151 31.14 -12.89 17.14
N LYS A 152 32.29 -12.26 16.91
CA LYS A 152 32.66 -11.04 17.65
C LYS A 152 31.61 -9.92 17.49
N LEU A 153 31.06 -9.80 16.28
CA LEU A 153 30.03 -8.81 15.99
C LEU A 153 28.74 -9.11 16.79
N SER A 154 28.35 -10.37 16.90
CA SER A 154 27.18 -10.77 17.68
C SER A 154 27.37 -10.53 19.18
N ALA A 155 28.59 -10.71 19.70
CA ALA A 155 28.91 -10.35 21.08
C ALA A 155 28.76 -8.85 21.33
N ASP A 156 29.27 -8.01 20.44
CA ASP A 156 29.17 -6.55 20.53
C ASP A 156 27.71 -6.06 20.48
N VAL A 157 26.93 -6.62 19.54
CA VAL A 157 25.50 -6.30 19.41
C VAL A 157 24.73 -6.75 20.65
N ARG A 158 25.00 -7.96 21.18
CA ARG A 158 24.36 -8.48 22.38
C ARG A 158 24.58 -7.58 23.59
N ILE A 159 25.81 -7.10 23.79
CA ILE A 159 26.15 -6.17 24.90
C ILE A 159 25.35 -4.87 24.77
N ARG A 160 25.28 -4.27 23.57
CA ARG A 160 24.52 -3.05 23.33
C ARG A 160 23.02 -3.23 23.57
N VAL A 161 22.47 -4.34 23.09
CA VAL A 161 21.04 -4.67 23.23
C VAL A 161 20.67 -4.91 24.70
N LEU A 162 21.52 -5.61 25.46
CA LEU A 162 21.30 -5.85 26.89
C LEU A 162 21.44 -4.57 27.72
N GLY A 163 22.44 -3.75 27.42
CA GLY A 163 22.71 -2.48 28.11
C GLY A 163 21.74 -1.35 27.79
N ALA A 164 20.91 -1.49 26.76
CA ALA A 164 19.87 -0.52 26.45
C ALA A 164 18.76 -0.56 27.51
N THR A 165 18.64 0.53 28.27
CA THR A 165 17.61 0.77 29.30
C THR A 165 16.26 1.23 28.74
N SER A 166 16.20 1.50 27.43
CA SER A 166 14.99 1.86 26.67
C SER A 166 15.03 1.21 25.28
N ASP A 167 13.91 1.26 24.54
CA ASP A 167 13.85 0.77 23.16
C ASP A 167 15.05 1.31 22.37
N LEU A 168 15.81 0.41 21.72
CA LEU A 168 16.95 0.78 20.89
C LEU A 168 16.45 1.77 19.83
N HIS A 169 16.76 3.04 20.01
CA HIS A 169 16.53 4.02 18.97
C HIS A 169 17.26 3.52 17.72
N ALA A 170 16.52 3.32 16.64
CA ALA A 170 17.08 3.03 15.32
C ALA A 170 17.76 4.28 14.75
N ALA A 171 18.70 4.84 15.51
CA ALA A 171 19.42 6.06 15.21
C ALA A 171 20.91 5.77 15.37
N ASP A 172 21.50 5.29 14.27
CA ASP A 172 22.83 5.65 13.74
C ASP A 172 23.19 4.67 12.60
N ALA A 173 22.38 4.67 11.54
CA ALA A 173 22.67 3.98 10.27
C ALA A 173 22.46 4.94 9.10
#